data_AF-A0A7W7Q5M0-F1
#
_entry.id   AF-A0A7W7Q5M0-F1
#
_cell.length_a   1.000
_cell.length_b   1.000
_cell.length_c   1.000
_cell.angle_alpha   90.00
_cell.angle_beta   90.00
_cell.angle_gamma   90.00
#
_symmetry.space_group_name_H-M   'P 1'
#
loop_
_entity.id
_entity.type
_entity.pdbx_description
1 polymer ?
#
loop_
_entity_poly.entity_id
_entity_poly.type
_entity_poly.pdbx_seq_one_letter_code
_entity_poly.pdbx_strand_id
1 'polypeptide(L)'
;MDSSNALGEYLRARREQVRPADVGIVPGGLRRVPGLRREEVALLAGISADYYLRLEQGRDRNKFTDILAVNELCTALSPNYRVGVNMMRAVFLDPAEHALRRDWLDLTDEAVAVLRANVGPDLSDPRLVELVTELRRAVVESQVTG
;
A
#
# COMPACT_ATOMS: atom_id res chain seq x y z
N MET A 1 4.29 26.77 0.40
CA MET A 1 4.66 26.05 -0.82
C MET A 1 3.52 25.10 -1.09
N ASP A 2 2.85 25.32 -2.22
CA ASP A 2 1.65 24.58 -2.60
C ASP A 2 1.96 23.08 -2.52
N SER A 3 1.15 22.30 -1.80
CA SER A 3 1.32 20.85 -1.73
C SER A 3 0.83 20.22 -3.03
N SER A 4 1.46 20.62 -4.13
CA SER A 4 1.35 19.98 -5.43
C SER A 4 1.50 18.48 -5.20
N ASN A 5 0.69 17.71 -5.89
CA ASN A 5 0.54 16.27 -5.70
C ASN A 5 1.83 15.49 -6.03
N ALA A 6 2.86 15.61 -5.18
CA ALA A 6 4.19 15.06 -5.40
C ALA A 6 4.15 13.53 -5.51
N LEU A 7 3.27 12.87 -4.75
CA LEU A 7 3.04 11.44 -4.86
C LEU A 7 2.50 11.09 -6.26
N GLY A 8 1.46 11.77 -6.74
CA GLY A 8 0.93 11.48 -8.07
C GLY A 8 1.85 11.88 -9.22
N GLU A 9 2.65 12.93 -9.07
CA GLU A 9 3.73 13.27 -10.00
C GLU A 9 4.77 12.13 -10.07
N TYR A 10 5.22 11.64 -8.92
CA TYR A 10 6.15 10.51 -8.82
C TYR A 10 5.56 9.23 -9.44
N LEU A 11 4.31 8.89 -9.11
CA LEU A 11 3.63 7.70 -9.65
C LEU A 11 3.49 7.79 -11.17
N ARG A 12 3.09 8.95 -11.69
CA ARG A 12 2.99 9.20 -13.14
C ARG A 12 4.35 9.05 -13.82
N ALA A 13 5.38 9.71 -13.30
CA ALA A 13 6.73 9.66 -13.85
C ALA A 13 7.29 8.24 -13.87
N ARG A 14 7.11 7.47 -12.79
CA ARG A 14 7.50 6.06 -12.73
C ARG A 14 6.76 5.22 -13.75
N ARG A 15 5.43 5.36 -13.82
CA ARG A 15 4.58 4.59 -14.74
C ARG A 15 4.97 4.81 -16.21
N GLU A 16 5.30 6.05 -16.57
CA GLU A 16 5.69 6.41 -17.94
C GLU A 16 7.07 5.90 -18.34
N GLN A 17 7.96 5.62 -17.38
CA GLN A 17 9.29 5.06 -17.61
C GLN A 17 9.32 3.53 -17.70
N VAL A 18 8.38 2.82 -17.07
CA VAL A 18 8.35 1.35 -17.08
C VAL A 18 7.75 0.85 -18.39
N ARG A 19 8.50 0.03 -19.13
CA ARG A 19 8.00 -0.59 -20.36
C ARG A 19 7.12 -1.79 -20.00
N PRO A 20 6.00 -2.03 -20.70
CA PRO A 20 5.12 -3.16 -20.39
C PRO A 20 5.83 -4.52 -20.39
N ALA A 21 6.77 -4.73 -21.31
CA ALA A 21 7.53 -5.98 -21.40
C ALA A 21 8.40 -6.26 -20.18
N ASP A 22 8.89 -5.22 -19.48
CA ASP A 22 9.74 -5.37 -18.29
C ASP A 22 8.95 -5.93 -17.09
N VAL A 23 7.62 -5.88 -17.14
CA VAL A 23 6.70 -6.40 -16.11
C VAL A 23 5.80 -7.52 -16.65
N GLY A 24 6.21 -8.18 -17.74
CA GLY A 24 5.52 -9.33 -18.31
C GLY A 24 4.21 -9.02 -19.05
N ILE A 25 3.94 -7.75 -19.34
CA ILE A 25 2.76 -7.34 -20.13
C ILE A 25 3.13 -7.33 -21.60
N VAL A 26 2.43 -8.15 -22.39
CA VAL A 26 2.49 -8.09 -23.86
C VAL A 26 1.72 -6.85 -24.33
N PRO A 27 2.36 -5.87 -24.98
CA PRO A 27 1.68 -4.66 -25.45
C PRO A 27 0.60 -5.02 -26.50
N GLY A 28 -0.68 -4.87 -26.17
CA GLY A 28 -1.76 -4.97 -27.17
C GLY A 28 -1.94 -3.67 -27.97
N GLY A 29 -2.36 -3.79 -29.24
CA GLY A 29 -2.93 -2.73 -30.10
C GLY A 29 -2.23 -1.35 -30.14
N LEU A 30 -2.93 -0.35 -30.70
CA LEU A 30 -2.47 1.04 -30.71
C LEU A 30 -2.46 1.62 -29.28
N ARG A 31 -1.26 1.89 -28.76
CA ARG A 31 -1.04 2.44 -27.41
C ARG A 31 -0.84 3.95 -27.48
N ARG A 32 -1.48 4.69 -26.57
CA ARG A 32 -1.38 6.17 -26.50
C ARG A 32 -0.22 6.68 -25.62
N VAL A 33 0.34 5.84 -24.75
CA VAL A 33 1.44 6.19 -23.84
C VAL A 33 2.61 5.22 -24.05
N PRO A 34 3.88 5.63 -23.93
CA PRO A 34 5.03 4.72 -24.12
C PRO A 34 5.21 3.72 -22.96
N GLY A 35 4.84 4.10 -21.74
CA GLY A 35 4.93 3.25 -20.55
C GLY A 35 3.65 2.48 -20.23
N LEU A 36 3.50 2.12 -18.95
CA LEU A 36 2.32 1.41 -18.44
C LEU A 36 1.06 2.28 -18.43
N ARG A 37 -0.10 1.68 -18.68
CA ARG A 37 -1.42 2.31 -18.46
C ARG A 37 -1.74 2.31 -16.96
N ARG A 38 -2.62 3.21 -16.52
CA ARG A 38 -3.11 3.22 -15.12
C ARG A 38 -3.75 1.89 -14.73
N GLU A 39 -4.53 1.31 -15.62
CA GLU A 39 -5.16 0.00 -15.44
C GLU A 39 -4.13 -1.12 -15.30
N GLU A 40 -3.03 -1.06 -16.05
CA GLU A 40 -1.95 -2.04 -15.98
C GLU A 40 -1.20 -1.95 -14.65
N VAL A 41 -0.88 -0.73 -14.21
CA VAL A 41 -0.29 -0.53 -12.88
C VAL A 41 -1.24 -1.02 -11.80
N ALA A 42 -2.51 -0.63 -11.85
CA ALA A 42 -3.50 -1.02 -10.86
C ALA A 42 -3.68 -2.55 -10.79
N LEU A 43 -3.72 -3.23 -11.95
CA LEU A 43 -3.76 -4.69 -12.03
C LEU A 43 -2.53 -5.34 -11.40
N LEU A 44 -1.33 -4.93 -11.79
CA LEU A 44 -0.07 -5.42 -11.22
C LEU A 44 0.02 -5.13 -9.71
N ALA A 45 -0.58 -4.02 -9.30
CA ALA A 45 -0.62 -3.56 -7.94
C ALA A 45 -1.72 -4.21 -7.09
N GLY A 46 -2.63 -5.01 -7.67
CA GLY A 46 -3.76 -5.56 -6.94
C GLY A 46 -4.70 -4.49 -6.35
N ILE A 47 -4.76 -3.29 -6.94
CA ILE A 47 -5.63 -2.18 -6.52
C ILE A 47 -6.60 -1.79 -7.64
N SER A 48 -7.64 -1.01 -7.32
CA SER A 48 -8.54 -0.50 -8.36
C SER A 48 -7.88 0.61 -9.19
N ALA A 49 -8.17 0.63 -10.49
CA ALA A 49 -7.70 1.69 -11.40
C ALA A 49 -8.17 3.08 -10.96
N ASP A 50 -9.38 3.17 -10.40
CA ASP A 50 -9.93 4.41 -9.84
C ASP A 50 -9.14 4.89 -8.61
N TYR A 51 -8.69 3.98 -7.73
CA TYR A 51 -7.84 4.34 -6.60
C TYR A 51 -6.49 4.88 -7.09
N TYR A 52 -5.85 4.19 -8.03
CA TYR A 52 -4.60 4.66 -8.62
C TYR A 52 -4.75 6.03 -9.32
N LEU A 53 -5.86 6.25 -10.02
CA LEU A 53 -6.19 7.54 -10.64
C LEU A 53 -6.31 8.65 -9.59
N ARG A 54 -7.00 8.40 -8.46
CA ARG A 54 -7.12 9.38 -7.38
C ARG A 54 -5.77 9.74 -6.76
N LEU A 55 -4.86 8.77 -6.61
CA LEU A 55 -3.48 9.03 -6.18
C LEU A 55 -2.73 9.92 -7.19
N GLU A 56 -2.81 9.61 -8.48
CA GLU A 56 -2.22 10.42 -9.56
C GLU A 56 -2.80 11.85 -9.65
N GLN A 57 -4.03 12.07 -9.20
CA GLN A 57 -4.72 13.36 -9.16
C GLN A 57 -4.60 14.09 -7.81
N GLY A 58 -4.08 13.45 -6.77
CA GLY A 58 -3.89 14.03 -5.44
C GLY A 58 -5.19 14.11 -4.66
N ARG A 59 -6.22 13.42 -5.14
CA ARG A 59 -7.52 13.26 -4.46
C ARG A 59 -7.49 12.17 -3.40
N ASP A 60 -6.43 11.36 -3.40
CA ASP A 60 -6.09 10.43 -2.35
C ASP A 60 -4.59 10.54 -2.07
N ARG A 61 -4.19 10.32 -0.81
CA ARG A 61 -2.81 10.47 -0.33
C ARG A 61 -2.23 9.16 0.22
N ASN A 62 -2.88 8.03 -0.05
CA ASN A 62 -2.56 6.74 0.56
C ASN A 62 -2.57 6.83 2.10
N LYS A 63 -3.61 7.49 2.64
CA LYS A 63 -3.71 7.83 4.07
C LYS A 63 -3.71 6.61 4.99
N PHE A 64 -3.98 5.43 4.44
CA PHE A 64 -4.02 4.17 5.16
C PHE A 64 -2.72 3.38 5.11
N THR A 65 -1.67 3.85 4.43
CA THR A 65 -0.39 3.14 4.30
C THR A 65 -0.50 1.82 3.53
N ASP A 66 -1.26 1.80 2.44
CA ASP A 66 -1.23 0.66 1.53
C ASP A 66 0.11 0.58 0.82
N ILE A 67 0.59 -0.65 0.61
CA ILE A 67 1.78 -0.90 -0.19
C ILE A 67 1.41 -0.62 -1.64
N LEU A 68 2.01 0.42 -2.23
CA LEU A 68 1.74 0.84 -3.61
C LEU A 68 2.76 0.32 -4.63
N ALA A 69 3.94 -0.10 -4.16
CA ALA A 69 4.98 -0.70 -4.97
C ALA A 69 5.93 -1.50 -4.08
N VAL A 70 6.48 -2.59 -4.62
CA VAL A 70 7.55 -3.39 -4.01
C VAL A 70 8.58 -3.75 -5.07
N ASN A 71 9.82 -3.98 -4.65
CA ASN A 71 10.86 -4.53 -5.51
C ASN A 71 11.11 -6.01 -5.18
N GLU A 72 11.84 -6.69 -6.05
CA GLU A 72 12.12 -8.13 -5.90
C GLU A 72 12.81 -8.48 -4.58
N LEU A 73 13.73 -7.61 -4.12
CA LEU A 73 14.43 -7.81 -2.84
C LEU A 73 13.47 -7.76 -1.65
N CYS A 74 12.55 -6.79 -1.62
CA CYS A 74 11.53 -6.69 -0.58
C CYS A 74 10.63 -7.93 -0.58
N THR A 75 10.17 -8.37 -1.75
CA THR A 75 9.39 -9.61 -1.87
C THR A 75 10.15 -10.84 -1.40
N ALA A 76 11.46 -10.92 -1.64
CA ALA A 76 12.29 -12.03 -1.19
C ALA A 76 12.49 -12.05 0.33
N LEU A 77 12.56 -10.88 0.97
CA LEU A 77 12.75 -10.74 2.42
C LEU A 77 11.44 -10.86 3.20
N SER A 78 10.37 -10.24 2.68
CA SER A 78 9.04 -10.17 3.28
C SER A 78 7.98 -10.52 2.23
N PRO A 79 7.71 -11.82 1.97
CA PRO A 79 6.80 -12.25 0.90
C PRO A 79 5.35 -11.77 1.05
N ASN A 80 4.95 -11.38 2.26
CA ASN A 80 3.64 -10.82 2.56
C ASN A 80 3.52 -9.33 2.18
N TYR A 81 4.63 -8.63 1.91
CA TYR A 81 4.64 -7.26 1.41
C TYR A 81 4.28 -7.27 -0.07
N ARG A 82 2.98 -7.30 -0.34
CA ARG A 82 2.43 -7.28 -1.69
C ARG A 82 1.74 -5.97 -1.95
N VAL A 83 1.79 -5.54 -3.20
CA VAL A 83 1.06 -4.35 -3.61
C VAL A 83 -0.44 -4.55 -3.34
N GLY A 84 -1.10 -3.48 -2.86
CA GLY A 84 -2.50 -3.50 -2.44
C GLY A 84 -2.73 -4.02 -1.02
N VAL A 85 -1.74 -4.68 -0.41
CA VAL A 85 -1.80 -5.05 1.02
C VAL A 85 -1.55 -3.81 1.86
N ASN A 86 -2.34 -3.66 2.92
CA ASN A 86 -2.11 -2.61 3.90
C ASN A 86 -0.87 -2.94 4.74
N MET A 87 0.05 -1.98 4.92
CA MET A 87 1.29 -2.22 5.66
C MET A 87 1.04 -2.77 7.07
N MET A 88 0.01 -2.27 7.76
CA MET A 88 -0.37 -2.77 9.08
C MET A 88 -0.83 -4.21 9.02
N ARG A 89 -1.60 -4.62 8.01
CA ARG A 89 -1.98 -6.03 7.85
C ARG A 89 -0.76 -6.92 7.64
N ALA A 90 0.17 -6.49 6.79
CA ALA A 90 1.38 -7.25 6.54
C ALA A 90 2.22 -7.44 7.82
N VAL A 91 2.39 -6.37 8.61
CA VAL A 91 3.18 -6.44 9.85
C VAL A 91 2.43 -7.16 10.98
N PHE A 92 1.16 -6.86 11.20
CA PHE A 92 0.41 -7.33 12.39
C PHE A 92 -0.23 -8.71 12.25
N LEU A 93 -0.55 -9.15 11.03
CA LEU A 93 -1.31 -10.37 10.81
C LEU A 93 -0.45 -11.56 10.36
N ASP A 94 0.84 -11.34 10.09
CA ASP A 94 1.77 -12.41 9.74
C ASP A 94 2.62 -12.83 10.96
N PRO A 95 2.42 -14.04 11.51
CA PRO A 95 3.19 -14.51 12.66
C PRO A 95 4.71 -14.58 12.39
N ALA A 96 5.12 -14.78 11.13
CA ALA A 96 6.54 -14.83 10.77
C ALA A 96 7.18 -13.44 10.88
N GLU A 97 6.49 -12.38 10.45
CA GLU A 97 6.94 -11.00 10.65
C GLU A 97 6.98 -10.62 12.13
N HIS A 98 5.95 -11.02 12.88
CA HIS A 98 5.88 -10.76 14.32
C HIS A 98 7.07 -11.40 15.05
N ALA A 99 7.40 -12.66 14.75
CA ALA A 99 8.52 -13.37 15.39
C ALA A 99 9.90 -12.75 15.12
N LEU A 100 10.07 -12.03 14.02
CA LEU A 100 11.33 -11.38 13.65
C LEU A 100 11.51 -10.01 14.33
N ARG A 101 10.45 -9.40 14.84
CA ARG A 101 10.44 -8.04 15.40
C ARG A 101 10.57 -8.07 16.93
N ARG A 102 11.78 -7.78 17.42
CA ARG A 102 12.08 -7.72 18.85
C ARG A 102 11.49 -6.48 19.55
N ASP A 103 11.15 -5.45 18.78
CA ASP A 103 10.66 -4.11 19.16
C ASP A 103 9.17 -3.91 18.88
N TRP A 104 8.39 -5.00 18.93
CA TRP A 104 6.99 -5.02 18.51
C TRP A 104 6.09 -3.92 19.11
N LEU A 105 6.23 -3.66 20.40
CA LEU A 105 5.39 -2.66 21.08
C LEU A 105 5.68 -1.25 20.58
N ASP A 106 6.96 -0.90 20.43
CA ASP A 106 7.39 0.41 19.95
C ASP A 106 6.94 0.64 18.49
N LEU A 107 7.08 -0.39 17.64
CA LEU A 107 6.62 -0.35 16.25
C LEU A 107 5.09 -0.18 16.15
N THR A 108 4.34 -0.78 17.08
CA THR A 108 2.88 -0.65 17.09
C THR A 108 2.46 0.79 17.38
N ASP A 109 3.07 1.40 18.40
CA ASP A 109 2.77 2.77 18.78
C ASP A 109 3.15 3.76 17.68
N GLU A 110 4.31 3.57 17.03
CA GLU A 110 4.74 4.39 15.90
C GLU A 110 3.80 4.23 14.70
N ALA A 111 3.45 3.00 14.34
CA ALA A 111 2.55 2.74 13.21
C ALA A 111 1.16 3.37 13.43
N VAL A 112 0.61 3.26 14.65
CA VAL A 112 -0.66 3.90 15.02
C VAL A 112 -0.55 5.42 14.98
N ALA A 113 0.56 6.00 15.44
CA ALA A 113 0.79 7.44 15.37
C ALA A 113 0.83 7.93 13.91
N VAL A 114 1.55 7.22 13.03
CA VAL A 114 1.61 7.53 11.59
C VAL A 114 0.23 7.45 10.94
N LEU A 115 -0.56 6.41 11.23
CA LEU A 115 -1.90 6.29 10.66
C LEU A 115 -2.82 7.42 11.14
N ARG A 116 -2.80 7.76 12.42
CA ARG A 116 -3.59 8.89 12.96
C ARG A 116 -3.20 10.20 12.30
N ALA A 117 -1.90 10.44 12.11
CA ALA A 117 -1.40 11.63 11.43
C ALA A 117 -1.87 11.70 9.96
N ASN A 118 -1.88 10.55 9.26
CA ASN A 118 -2.25 10.48 7.85
C ASN A 118 -3.77 10.58 7.61
N VAL A 119 -4.58 9.94 8.46
CA VAL A 119 -6.05 9.94 8.33
C VAL A 119 -6.65 11.25 8.82
N GLY A 120 -6.00 11.90 9.80
CA GLY A 120 -6.50 13.14 10.38
C GLY A 120 -7.78 12.92 11.21
N PRO A 121 -8.66 13.92 11.32
CA PRO A 121 -9.81 13.86 12.23
C PRO A 121 -10.95 12.95 11.76
N ASP A 122 -10.93 12.48 10.51
CA ASP A 122 -11.99 11.63 9.95
C ASP A 122 -11.81 10.16 10.38
N LEU A 123 -12.14 9.89 11.64
CA LEU A 123 -12.12 8.56 12.23
C LEU A 123 -13.36 7.73 11.87
N SER A 124 -14.32 8.32 11.16
CA SER A 124 -15.56 7.66 10.73
C SER A 124 -15.46 6.94 9.39
N ASP A 125 -14.33 7.08 8.69
CA ASP A 125 -14.09 6.41 7.41
C ASP A 125 -14.32 4.89 7.57
N PRO A 126 -15.28 4.30 6.83
CA PRO A 126 -15.61 2.87 6.96
C PRO A 126 -14.41 1.96 6.77
N ARG A 127 -13.47 2.35 5.90
CA ARG A 127 -12.25 1.58 5.63
C ARG A 127 -11.29 1.62 6.82
N LEU A 128 -11.20 2.76 7.52
CA LEU A 128 -10.44 2.84 8.77
C LEU A 128 -11.04 1.94 9.84
N VAL A 129 -12.36 2.00 10.00
CA VAL A 129 -13.09 1.22 10.99
C VAL A 129 -12.91 -0.28 10.73
N GLU A 130 -13.00 -0.71 9.46
CA GLU A 130 -12.75 -2.08 9.05
C GLU A 130 -11.33 -2.53 9.40
N LEU A 131 -10.32 -1.76 9.00
CA LEU A 131 -8.90 -2.07 9.28
C LEU A 131 -8.63 -2.18 10.78
N VAL A 132 -9.08 -1.20 11.58
CA VAL A 132 -8.87 -1.22 13.04
C VAL A 132 -9.59 -2.40 13.69
N THR A 133 -10.79 -2.74 13.23
CA THR A 133 -11.56 -3.87 13.77
C THR A 133 -10.85 -5.20 13.50
N GLU A 134 -10.35 -5.39 12.28
CA GLU A 134 -9.58 -6.57 11.89
C GLU A 134 -8.30 -6.72 12.74
N LEU A 135 -7.51 -5.65 12.84
CA LEU A 135 -6.25 -5.65 13.60
C LEU A 135 -6.49 -5.95 15.08
N ARG A 136 -7.54 -5.38 15.68
CA ARG A 136 -7.91 -5.66 17.08
C ARG A 136 -8.25 -7.12 17.32
N ARG A 137 -8.95 -7.76 16.37
CA ARG A 137 -9.31 -9.18 16.49
C ARG A 137 -8.05 -10.06 16.54
N ALA A 138 -7.10 -9.81 15.65
CA ALA A 138 -5.87 -10.59 15.57
C ALA A 138 -4.98 -10.49 16.83
N VAL A 139 -4.94 -9.31 17.47
CA VAL A 139 -4.22 -9.12 18.74
C VAL A 139 -4.85 -9.95 19.86
N VAL A 140 -6.19 -10.00 19.95
CA VAL A 140 -6.90 -10.80 20.96
C VAL A 140 -6.64 -12.30 20.77
N GLU A 141 -6.68 -12.78 19.52
CA GLU A 141 -6.42 -14.20 19.20
C GLU A 141 -4.98 -14.62 19.51
N SER A 142 -4.02 -13.71 19.32
CA SER A 142 -2.60 -13.94 19.62
C SER A 142 -2.30 -14.02 21.12
N GLN A 143 -3.08 -13.35 21.99
CA GLN A 143 -2.91 -13.42 23.45
C GLN A 143 -3.57 -14.64 24.11
N VAL A 144 -4.45 -15.36 23.42
CA VAL A 144 -5.14 -16.55 23.96
C VAL A 144 -4.33 -17.84 23.72
N THR A 145 -3.36 -17.80 22.80
CA THR A 145 -2.59 -18.97 22.37
C THR A 145 -1.14 -18.96 22.91
N GLY A 146 -0.76 -17.95 23.69
CA GLY A 146 0.57 -17.74 24.27
C GLY A 146 0.65 -18.07 25.76
#